data_AF-A0A223MAL2-F1
#
_entry.id   AF-A0A223MAL2-F1
#
_cell.length_a   1.000
_cell.length_b   1.000
_cell.length_c   1.000
_cell.angle_alpha   90.00
_cell.angle_beta   90.00
_cell.angle_gamma   90.00
#
_symmetry.space_group_name_H-M   'P 1'
#
loop_
_entity.id
_entity.type
_entity.pdbx_description
1 polymer ?
#
loop_
_entity_poly.entity_id
_entity_poly.type
_entity_poly.pdbx_seq_one_letter_code
_entity_poly.pdbx_strand_id
1 'polypeptide(L)'
;MSLNKNKKLLFGLLIFLLINILIIGITLGVRMGKYQESFSSALNFLVRVVYLDNYLRQNPLLLGSLVLFGYLALGRGKVDAILGALKTAIGVFLLTVGSGGLVGLARPVFNAIGGIKEGELCP
;
A
#
# COMPACT_ATOMS: atom_id res chain seq x y z
N MET A 1 -11.06 33.83 -9.11
CA MET A 1 -10.95 32.34 -8.99
C MET A 1 -9.47 31.97 -9.12
N SER A 2 -8.82 31.57 -8.02
CA SER A 2 -7.35 31.62 -7.88
C SER A 2 -6.60 30.59 -8.75
N LEU A 3 -5.96 31.07 -9.83
CA LEU A 3 -5.05 30.31 -10.72
C LEU A 3 -3.88 29.63 -9.98
N ASN A 4 -3.52 30.09 -8.77
CA ASN A 4 -2.34 29.62 -8.05
C ASN A 4 -2.57 28.25 -7.37
N LYS A 5 -3.83 27.91 -7.04
CA LYS A 5 -4.19 26.63 -6.44
C LYS A 5 -4.05 25.46 -7.45
N ASN A 6 -4.37 25.72 -8.72
CA ASN A 6 -4.24 24.73 -9.79
C ASN A 6 -2.79 24.38 -10.10
N LYS A 7 -1.84 25.33 -9.98
CA LYS A 7 -0.41 25.06 -10.22
C LYS A 7 0.21 24.12 -9.19
N LYS A 8 -0.17 24.21 -7.91
CA LYS A 8 0.33 23.31 -6.85
C LYS A 8 -0.23 21.89 -7.01
N LEU A 9 -1.50 21.77 -7.38
CA LEU A 9 -2.15 20.49 -7.67
C LEU A 9 -1.50 19.81 -8.89
N LEU A 10 -1.26 20.57 -9.97
CA LEU A 10 -0.55 20.12 -11.16
C LEU A 10 0.87 19.62 -10.83
N PHE A 11 1.57 20.31 -9.93
CA PHE A 11 2.92 19.92 -9.53
C PHE A 11 2.94 18.59 -8.76
N GLY A 12 1.98 18.39 -7.84
CA GLY A 12 1.83 17.13 -7.12
C GLY A 12 1.47 15.96 -8.05
N LEU A 13 0.57 16.19 -9.02
CA LEU A 13 0.18 15.22 -10.03
C LEU A 13 1.34 14.87 -10.98
N LEU A 14 2.12 15.86 -11.41
CA LEU A 14 3.29 15.65 -12.27
C LEU A 14 4.35 14.78 -11.60
N ILE A 15 4.63 15.01 -10.31
CA ILE A 15 5.58 14.19 -9.54
C ILE A 15 5.10 12.75 -9.43
N PHE A 16 3.82 12.53 -9.14
CA PHE A 16 3.24 11.19 -9.07
C PHE A 16 3.36 10.44 -10.41
N LEU A 17 3.10 11.15 -11.50
CA LEU A 17 3.15 10.60 -12.86
C LEU A 17 4.60 10.26 -13.26
N LEU A 18 5.56 11.12 -12.92
CA LEU A 18 6.99 10.87 -13.12
C LEU A 18 7.50 9.64 -12.37
N ILE A 19 7.12 9.49 -11.09
CA ILE A 19 7.52 8.34 -10.27
C ILE A 19 6.96 7.04 -10.85
N ASN A 20 5.69 7.03 -11.28
CA ASN A 20 5.09 5.85 -11.91
C ASN A 20 5.78 5.50 -13.24
N ILE A 21 6.06 6.51 -14.08
CA ILE A 21 6.81 6.31 -15.33
C ILE A 21 8.20 5.72 -15.06
N LEU A 22 8.90 6.20 -14.02
CA LEU A 22 10.21 5.67 -13.64
C LEU A 22 10.12 4.21 -13.20
N ILE A 23 9.14 3.85 -12.36
CA ILE A 23 8.90 2.47 -11.91
C ILE A 23 8.61 1.55 -13.09
N ILE A 24 7.75 1.98 -14.01
CA ILE A 24 7.41 1.23 -15.23
C ILE A 24 8.66 1.06 -16.10
N GLY A 25 9.43 2.12 -16.31
CA GLY A 25 10.64 2.10 -17.13
C GLY A 25 11.73 1.17 -16.57
N ILE A 26 12.00 1.22 -15.27
CA ILE A 26 12.98 0.32 -14.62
C ILE A 26 12.49 -1.12 -14.67
N THR A 27 11.20 -1.39 -14.40
CA THR A 27 10.65 -2.74 -14.37
C THR A 27 10.69 -3.40 -15.75
N LEU A 28 10.24 -2.67 -16.79
CA LEU A 28 10.27 -3.16 -18.16
C LEU A 28 11.71 -3.25 -18.69
N GLY A 29 12.56 -2.28 -18.39
CA GLY A 29 13.96 -2.25 -18.82
C GLY A 29 14.81 -3.39 -18.22
N VAL A 30 14.69 -3.67 -16.93
CA VAL A 30 15.40 -4.78 -16.28
C VAL A 30 14.93 -6.13 -16.82
N ARG A 31 13.62 -6.28 -17.06
CA ARG A 31 13.03 -7.56 -17.48
C ARG A 31 13.22 -7.84 -18.98
N MET A 32 13.12 -6.82 -19.83
CA MET A 32 13.45 -6.95 -21.26
C MET A 32 14.97 -7.05 -21.49
N GLY A 33 15.79 -6.35 -20.70
CA GLY A 33 17.25 -6.32 -20.87
C GLY A 33 17.97 -7.54 -20.30
N LYS A 34 17.67 -7.94 -19.05
CA LYS A 34 18.38 -9.02 -18.36
C LYS A 34 17.72 -10.40 -18.53
N TYR A 35 16.40 -10.45 -18.71
CA TYR A 35 15.64 -11.71 -18.73
C TYR A 35 15.07 -12.08 -20.10
N GLN A 36 15.26 -11.25 -21.14
CA GLN A 36 14.84 -11.51 -22.53
C GLN A 36 13.35 -11.92 -22.66
N GLU A 37 12.48 -11.39 -21.79
CA GLU A 37 11.06 -11.73 -21.81
C GLU A 37 10.27 -10.85 -22.79
N SER A 38 9.24 -11.43 -23.40
CA SER A 38 8.31 -10.71 -24.26
C SER A 38 7.58 -9.61 -23.49
N PHE A 39 7.28 -8.49 -24.15
CA PHE A 39 6.65 -7.31 -23.57
C PHE A 39 5.37 -7.63 -22.77
N SER A 40 4.60 -8.62 -23.22
CA SER A 40 3.39 -9.08 -22.54
C SER A 40 3.66 -9.71 -21.16
N SER A 41 4.72 -10.52 -21.04
CA SER A 41 5.13 -11.13 -19.75
C SER A 41 5.70 -10.08 -18.81
N ALA A 42 6.43 -9.10 -19.34
CA ALA A 42 6.95 -7.98 -18.57
C ALA A 42 5.82 -7.08 -18.03
N LEU A 43 4.77 -6.84 -18.83
CA LEU A 43 3.56 -6.14 -18.38
C LEU A 43 2.79 -6.93 -17.32
N ASN A 44 2.62 -8.24 -17.51
CA ASN A 44 1.94 -9.08 -16.51
C ASN A 44 2.70 -9.04 -15.18
N PHE A 45 4.03 -9.16 -15.22
CA PHE A 45 4.87 -9.05 -14.02
C PHE A 45 4.76 -7.67 -13.35
N LEU A 46 4.76 -6.58 -14.13
CA LEU A 46 4.55 -5.24 -13.60
C LEU A 46 3.22 -5.14 -12.84
N VAL A 47 2.13 -5.59 -13.44
CA VAL A 47 0.80 -5.50 -12.82
C VAL A 47 0.69 -6.41 -11.59
N ARG A 48 1.13 -7.67 -11.70
CA ARG A 48 0.98 -8.67 -10.62
C ARG A 48 1.95 -8.45 -9.49
N VAL A 49 3.24 -8.34 -9.79
CA VAL A 49 4.25 -8.34 -8.74
C VAL A 49 4.49 -6.94 -8.22
N VAL A 50 4.67 -5.94 -9.10
CA VAL A 50 5.01 -4.59 -8.66
C VAL A 50 3.80 -3.87 -8.07
N TYR A 51 2.66 -3.88 -8.78
CA TYR A 51 1.47 -3.19 -8.29
C TYR A 51 0.64 -4.02 -7.31
N LEU A 52 0.23 -5.24 -7.66
CA LEU A 52 -0.67 -6.02 -6.80
C LEU A 52 0.02 -6.56 -5.54
N ASP A 53 1.15 -7.25 -5.69
CA ASP A 53 1.76 -7.96 -4.56
C ASP A 53 2.63 -7.07 -3.66
N ASN A 54 3.25 -6.01 -4.20
CA ASN A 54 4.13 -5.14 -3.42
C ASN A 54 3.44 -3.86 -2.97
N TYR A 55 2.82 -3.13 -3.90
CA TYR A 55 2.23 -1.83 -3.60
C TYR A 55 0.83 -1.93 -2.96
N LEU A 56 -0.07 -2.71 -3.56
CA LEU A 56 -1.46 -2.82 -3.10
C LEU A 56 -1.64 -3.74 -1.89
N ARG A 57 -0.78 -4.76 -1.74
CA ARG A 57 -0.83 -5.69 -0.62
C ARG A 57 -0.31 -5.09 0.70
N GLN A 58 0.61 -4.12 0.62
CA GLN A 58 1.09 -3.42 1.80
C GLN A 58 0.19 -2.22 2.12
N ASN A 59 -0.87 -2.47 2.90
CA ASN A 59 -1.79 -1.42 3.39
C ASN A 59 -1.09 -0.16 3.95
N PRO A 60 -0.01 -0.24 4.75
CA PRO A 60 0.68 0.95 5.26
C PRO A 60 1.30 1.80 4.15
N LEU A 61 1.86 1.14 3.13
CA LEU A 61 2.53 1.80 2.01
C LEU A 61 1.50 2.51 1.13
N LEU A 62 0.37 1.83 0.85
CA LEU A 62 -0.73 2.36 0.05
C LEU A 62 -1.40 3.57 0.71
N LEU A 63 -1.76 3.46 1.98
CA LEU A 63 -2.43 4.53 2.70
C LEU A 63 -1.47 5.69 3.01
N GLY A 64 -0.21 5.38 3.32
CA GLY A 64 0.84 6.38 3.53
C GLY A 64 1.13 7.21 2.26
N SER A 65 1.26 6.56 1.10
CA SER A 65 1.45 7.26 -0.16
C SER A 65 0.22 8.08 -0.55
N LEU A 66 -0.99 7.55 -0.35
CA LEU A 66 -2.24 8.28 -0.61
C LEU A 66 -2.32 9.57 0.21
N VAL A 67 -1.94 9.53 1.49
CA VAL A 67 -1.93 10.70 2.37
C VAL A 67 -0.83 11.68 1.98
N LEU A 68 0.35 11.18 1.58
CA LEU A 68 1.44 12.01 1.07
C LEU A 68 0.99 12.81 -0.16
N PHE A 69 0.42 12.14 -1.17
CA PHE A 69 -0.07 12.79 -2.38
C PHE A 69 -1.28 13.67 -2.10
N GLY A 70 -2.19 13.26 -1.22
CA GLY A 70 -3.33 14.06 -0.80
C GLY A 70 -2.92 15.37 -0.14
N TYR A 71 -1.94 15.34 0.77
CA TYR A 71 -1.48 16.55 1.46
C TYR A 71 -0.69 17.48 0.54
N LEU A 72 0.11 16.92 -0.37
CA LEU A 72 0.79 17.70 -1.42
C LEU A 72 -0.22 18.33 -2.40
N ALA A 73 -1.26 17.59 -2.80
CA ALA A 73 -2.32 18.11 -3.67
C ALA A 73 -3.14 19.22 -2.99
N LEU A 74 -3.36 19.12 -1.68
CA LEU A 74 -3.96 20.19 -0.87
C LEU A 74 -3.04 21.41 -0.69
N GLY A 75 -1.80 21.35 -1.18
CA GLY A 75 -0.83 22.44 -1.09
C GLY A 75 -0.31 22.68 0.32
N ARG A 76 -0.40 21.67 1.21
CA ARG A 76 0.18 21.70 2.57
C ARG A 76 1.72 21.65 2.49
N GLY A 77 2.38 22.02 3.59
CA GLY A 77 3.84 22.02 3.67
C GLY A 77 4.41 20.62 3.39
N LYS A 78 5.59 20.55 2.77
CA LYS A 78 6.27 19.28 2.47
C LYS A 78 6.49 18.44 3.74
N VAL A 79 6.82 19.11 4.84
CA VAL A 79 7.01 18.50 6.17
C VAL A 79 5.69 17.92 6.68
N ASP A 80 4.58 18.67 6.57
CA ASP A 80 3.26 18.19 7.00
C ASP A 80 2.78 16.98 6.19
N ALA A 81 3.10 16.94 4.90
CA ALA A 81 2.77 15.80 4.04
C ALA A 81 3.54 14.53 4.46
N ILE A 82 4.82 14.65 4.77
CA ILE A 82 5.65 13.52 5.25
C ILE A 82 5.18 13.06 6.64
N LEU A 83 4.92 13.99 7.56
CA LEU A 83 4.40 13.68 8.89
C LEU A 83 3.02 13.03 8.83
N GLY A 84 2.15 13.52 7.94
CA GLY A 84 0.83 12.92 7.68
C GLY A 84 0.96 11.48 7.18
N ALA A 85 1.82 11.25 6.18
CA ALA A 85 2.07 9.92 5.64
C ALA A 85 2.62 8.94 6.69
N LEU A 86 3.59 9.37 7.50
CA LEU A 86 4.15 8.59 8.61
C LEU A 86 3.09 8.25 9.65
N LYS A 87 2.27 9.24 10.06
CA LYS A 87 1.19 9.03 11.02
C LYS A 87 0.19 7.98 10.52
N THR A 88 -0.15 8.03 9.24
CA THR A 88 -1.03 7.04 8.62
C THR A 88 -0.39 5.65 8.58
N ALA A 89 0.87 5.54 8.17
CA ALA A 89 1.58 4.26 8.15
C ALA A 89 1.64 3.63 9.56
N ILE A 90 2.04 4.42 10.57
CA ILE A 90 2.08 3.97 11.98
C ILE A 90 0.69 3.55 12.47
N GLY A 91 -0.35 4.31 12.15
CA GLY A 91 -1.73 3.96 12.51
C GLY A 91 -2.18 2.62 11.92
N VAL A 92 -1.84 2.35 10.67
CA VAL A 92 -2.15 1.07 10.01
C VAL A 92 -1.33 -0.08 10.64
N PHE A 93 -0.07 0.15 10.98
CA PHE A 93 0.74 -0.85 11.70
C PHE A 93 0.13 -1.18 13.06
N LEU A 94 -0.28 -0.17 13.84
CA LEU A 94 -0.96 -0.38 15.12
C LEU A 94 -2.25 -1.18 14.97
N LEU A 95 -3.07 -0.88 13.96
CA LEU A 95 -4.28 -1.64 13.66
C LEU A 95 -3.99 -3.09 13.31
N THR A 96 -2.93 -3.34 12.53
CA THR A 96 -2.54 -4.69 12.11
C THR A 96 -2.05 -5.51 13.30
N VAL A 97 -1.22 -4.94 14.16
CA VAL A 97 -0.74 -5.59 15.39
C VAL A 97 -1.89 -5.82 16.37
N GLY A 98 -2.75 -4.81 16.58
CA GLY A 98 -3.90 -4.91 17.47
C GLY A 98 -4.91 -5.97 17.01
N SER A 99 -5.28 -5.96 15.73
CA SER A 99 -6.18 -6.99 15.16
C SER A 99 -5.57 -8.39 15.20
N GLY A 100 -4.26 -8.52 14.94
CA GLY A 100 -3.55 -9.79 15.08
C GLY A 100 -3.60 -10.34 16.51
N GLY A 101 -3.38 -9.48 17.52
CA GLY A 101 -3.50 -9.84 18.92
C GLY A 101 -4.92 -10.27 19.31
N LEU A 102 -5.93 -9.50 18.91
CA LEU A 102 -7.34 -9.82 19.17
C LEU A 102 -7.75 -11.16 18.53
N VAL A 103 -7.36 -11.40 17.28
CA VAL A 103 -7.64 -12.66 16.60
C VAL A 103 -6.88 -13.81 17.26
N GLY A 104 -5.64 -13.60 17.70
CA GLY A 104 -4.86 -14.59 18.43
C GLY A 104 -5.51 -15.03 19.74
N LEU A 105 -6.12 -14.09 20.48
CA LEU A 105 -6.86 -14.37 21.71
C LEU A 105 -8.23 -15.00 21.44
N ALA A 106 -8.91 -14.58 20.37
CA ALA A 106 -10.25 -15.07 20.04
C ALA A 106 -10.25 -16.47 19.42
N ARG A 107 -9.25 -16.82 18.61
CA ARG A 107 -9.10 -18.15 17.97
C ARG A 107 -9.26 -19.34 18.94
N PRO A 108 -8.52 -19.42 20.06
CA PRO A 108 -8.65 -20.55 20.98
C PRO A 108 -10.04 -20.59 21.64
N VAL A 109 -10.66 -19.44 21.94
CA VAL A 109 -12.01 -19.37 22.49
C VAL A 109 -13.04 -19.94 21.50
N PHE A 110 -12.98 -19.52 20.24
CA PHE A 110 -13.86 -20.04 19.20
C PHE A 110 -13.63 -21.52 18.91
N ASN A 111 -12.38 -21.98 18.94
CA ASN A 111 -12.06 -23.39 18.78
C ASN A 111 -12.63 -24.23 19.94
N ALA A 112 -12.53 -23.75 21.18
CA ALA A 112 -13.11 -24.42 22.34
C ALA A 112 -14.65 -24.49 22.25
N ILE A 113 -15.31 -23.41 21.83
CA ILE A 113 -16.76 -23.40 21.60
C ILE A 113 -17.16 -24.36 20.47
N GLY A 114 -16.36 -24.42 19.40
CA GLY A 114 -16.55 -25.37 18.29
C GLY A 114 -16.47 -26.82 18.75
N GLY A 115 -15.42 -27.17 19.52
CA GLY A 115 -15.21 -28.52 20.04
C GLY A 115 -16.31 -29.00 20.99
N ILE A 116 -16.89 -28.10 21.80
CA ILE A 116 -18.04 -28.42 22.67
C ILE A 116 -19.26 -28.88 21.84
N LYS A 117 -19.44 -28.36 20.63
CA LYS A 117 -20.56 -28.71 19.75
C LYS A 117 -20.40 -30.08 19.08
N GLU A 118 -19.16 -30.55 18.92
CA GLU A 118 -18.83 -31.83 18.28
C GLU A 118 -18.80 -33.00 19.28
N GLY A 119 -19.04 -32.74 20.58
CA GLY A 119 -19.17 -33.78 21.61
C GLY A 119 -17.85 -34.41 22.06
N GLU A 120 -16.71 -33.90 21.58
CA GLU A 120 -15.38 -34.33 22.03
C GLU A 120 -14.97 -33.51 23.26
N LEU A 121 -15.36 -34.02 24.43
CA LEU A 121 -14.68 -33.69 25.68
C LEU A 121 -13.29 -34.33 25.63
N CYS A 122 -12.29 -33.49 25.37
CA CYS A 122 -10.92 -33.43 25.91
C CYS A 122 -10.23 -34.75 26.36
N PRO A 123 -8.90 -34.76 26.21
CA PRO A 123 -8.09 -34.23 27.32
C PRO A 123 -7.70 -32.76 27.15
#